data_AF-A0A643KMP7-F1
#
_entry.id   AF-A0A643KMP7-F1
#
_cell.length_a   1.000
_cell.length_b   1.000
_cell.length_c   1.000
_cell.angle_alpha   90.00
_cell.angle_beta   90.00
_cell.angle_gamma   90.00
#
_symmetry.space_group_name_H-M   'P 1'
#
loop_
_entity.id
_entity.type
_entity.pdbx_description
1 polymer ?
#
loop_
_entity_poly.entity_id
_entity_poly.type
_entity_poly.pdbx_seq_one_letter_code
_entity_poly.pdbx_strand_id
1 'polypeptide(L)'
;MRKYIAIIIASLALFTGQAHAQRCLPKMQGIEVRANMADGFNPGGKDGGYSFGAALSTYTKKGNKWVFGGEYLLKNNPYKDTKIPVAQFTAEGGYYFKILSDARKIV
;
A
#
# COMPACT_ATOMS: atom_id res chain seq x y z
N MET A 1 40.44 6.97 15.17
CA MET A 1 39.44 6.25 14.34
C MET A 1 38.00 6.54 14.76
N ARG A 2 37.51 6.07 15.93
CA ARG A 2 36.10 6.28 16.37
C ARG A 2 35.60 7.74 16.40
N LYS A 3 36.47 8.69 16.79
CA LYS A 3 36.14 10.13 16.89
C LYS A 3 35.79 10.75 15.53
N TYR A 4 36.51 10.35 14.48
CA TYR A 4 36.27 10.84 13.11
C TYR A 4 35.01 10.23 12.50
N ILE A 5 34.70 8.97 12.82
CA ILE A 5 33.46 8.32 12.39
C ILE A 5 32.24 9.07 12.94
N ALA A 6 32.26 9.46 14.22
CA ALA A 6 31.17 10.22 14.83
C ALA A 6 30.97 11.60 14.15
N ILE A 7 32.06 12.29 13.80
CA ILE A 7 32.01 13.58 13.12
C ILE A 7 31.45 13.44 11.69
N ILE A 8 31.79 12.36 10.98
CA ILE A 8 31.27 12.08 9.64
C ILE A 8 29.76 11.76 9.66
N ILE A 9 29.29 11.00 10.66
CA ILE A 9 27.86 10.72 10.81
C ILE A 9 27.09 12.00 11.16
N ALA A 10 27.63 12.82 12.05
CA ALA A 10 27.02 14.10 12.44
C ALA A 10 26.97 15.09 11.26
N SER A 11 28.01 15.15 10.42
CA SER A 11 28.00 16.00 9.22
C SER A 11 26.99 15.50 8.19
N LEU A 12 26.91 14.19 7.92
CA LEU A 12 25.91 13.61 7.02
C LEU A 12 24.46 13.94 7.46
N ALA A 13 24.16 13.86 8.76
CA ALA A 13 22.84 14.20 9.29
C ALA A 13 22.46 15.68 9.15
N LEU A 14 23.45 16.58 9.12
CA LEU A 14 23.23 18.02 8.92
C LEU A 14 22.99 18.39 7.44
N PHE A 15 23.47 17.56 6.50
CA PHE A 15 23.31 17.79 5.06
C PHE A 15 22.15 17.01 4.42
N THR A 16 21.45 16.15 5.17
CA THR A 16 20.16 15.60 4.70
C THR A 16 19.09 16.68 4.79
N GLY A 17 19.16 17.63 3.86
CA GLY A 17 18.16 18.67 3.64
C GLY A 17 16.77 18.08 3.40
N GLN A 18 15.76 18.85 3.80
CA GLN A 18 14.32 18.57 3.75
C GLN A 18 13.92 17.23 3.12
N ALA A 19 13.53 16.28 3.96
CA ALA A 19 12.78 15.11 3.52
C ALA A 19 11.49 15.59 2.84
N HIS A 20 11.41 15.46 1.51
CA HIS A 20 10.18 15.62 0.75
C HIS A 20 9.27 14.42 1.02
N ALA A 21 8.73 14.36 2.24
CA ALA A 21 7.65 13.44 2.56
C ALA A 21 6.40 13.93 1.85
N GLN A 22 5.74 13.03 1.13
CA GLN A 22 4.48 13.34 0.46
C GLN A 22 3.44 13.82 1.47
N ARG A 23 3.09 15.10 1.39
CA ARG A 23 2.10 15.69 2.29
C ARG A 23 0.71 15.19 1.90
N CYS A 24 -0.08 14.72 2.86
CA CYS A 24 -1.51 14.47 2.66
C CYS A 24 -2.25 15.82 2.52
N LEU A 25 -2.26 16.38 1.30
CA LEU A 25 -2.99 17.61 1.00
C LEU A 25 -4.46 17.30 0.71
N PRO A 26 -5.39 18.20 1.10
CA PRO A 26 -6.79 18.07 0.71
C PRO A 26 -6.90 18.00 -0.82
N LYS A 27 -7.78 17.14 -1.33
CA LYS A 27 -8.02 16.84 -2.77
C LYS A 27 -7.00 15.94 -3.46
N MET A 28 -5.97 15.44 -2.78
CA MET A 28 -5.11 14.42 -3.39
C MET A 28 -5.88 13.11 -3.56
N GLN A 29 -5.73 12.50 -4.72
CA GLN A 29 -6.22 11.15 -5.01
C GLN A 29 -5.01 10.23 -5.21
N GLY A 30 -5.03 9.07 -4.58
CA GLY A 30 -4.03 8.02 -4.76
C GLY A 30 -4.69 6.79 -5.35
N ILE A 31 -4.18 6.31 -6.46
CA ILE A 31 -4.59 5.05 -7.06
C ILE A 31 -3.55 4.00 -6.66
N GLU A 32 -4.00 2.94 -6.02
CA GLU A 32 -3.21 1.77 -5.66
C GLU A 32 -3.67 0.61 -6.54
N VAL A 33 -2.75 0.02 -7.29
CA VAL A 33 -3.01 -1.20 -8.05
C VAL A 33 -2.17 -2.30 -7.42
N ARG A 34 -2.83 -3.36 -6.98
CA ARG A 34 -2.23 -4.49 -6.28
C ARG A 34 -2.33 -5.71 -7.19
N ALA A 35 -1.21 -6.37 -7.43
CA ALA A 35 -1.19 -7.66 -8.12
C ALA A 35 -0.41 -8.64 -7.23
N ASN A 36 -1.06 -9.70 -6.76
CA ASN A 36 -0.40 -10.73 -5.95
C ASN A 36 -0.57 -12.10 -6.60
N MET A 37 0.38 -12.99 -6.31
CA MET A 37 0.28 -14.40 -6.67
C MET A 37 -0.22 -15.17 -5.45
N ALA A 38 -1.39 -15.80 -5.57
CA ALA A 38 -2.10 -16.41 -4.45
C ALA A 38 -1.64 -17.85 -4.11
N ASP A 39 -1.05 -18.59 -5.07
CA ASP A 39 -0.59 -19.99 -4.88
C ASP A 39 0.94 -20.16 -4.89
N GLY A 40 1.69 -19.11 -4.55
CA GLY A 40 3.15 -19.17 -4.47
C GLY A 40 3.85 -19.03 -5.84
N PHE A 41 5.14 -18.71 -5.78
CA PHE A 41 5.95 -18.44 -6.97
C PHE A 41 6.46 -19.75 -7.57
N ASN A 42 5.69 -20.36 -8.46
CA ASN A 42 6.09 -21.58 -9.17
C ASN A 42 6.40 -21.28 -10.65
N PRO A 43 7.67 -21.09 -11.03
CA PRO A 43 8.04 -20.75 -12.40
C PRO A 43 7.90 -21.98 -13.30
N GLY A 44 6.72 -22.15 -13.92
CA GLY A 44 6.48 -23.20 -14.92
C GLY A 44 5.16 -23.96 -14.81
N GLY A 45 4.37 -23.76 -13.75
CA GLY A 45 3.05 -24.37 -13.61
C GLY A 45 1.93 -23.44 -14.10
N LYS A 46 1.03 -23.93 -14.96
CA LYS A 46 -0.20 -23.22 -15.41
C LYS A 46 -1.26 -23.07 -14.29
N ASP A 47 -0.83 -23.12 -13.04
CA ASP A 47 -1.66 -23.47 -11.88
C ASP A 47 -1.66 -22.40 -10.79
N GLY A 48 -0.93 -21.30 -10.98
CA GLY A 48 -0.88 -20.23 -9.99
C GLY A 48 -2.20 -19.47 -9.91
N GLY A 49 -2.80 -19.39 -8.72
CA GLY A 49 -3.82 -18.41 -8.41
C GLY A 49 -3.28 -16.98 -8.52
N TYR A 50 -4.09 -16.07 -9.03
CA TYR A 50 -3.76 -14.64 -9.21
C TYR A 50 -4.75 -13.79 -8.43
N SER A 51 -4.26 -12.76 -7.76
CA SER A 51 -5.10 -11.71 -7.18
C SER A 51 -4.76 -10.39 -7.87
N PHE A 52 -5.79 -9.65 -8.25
CA PHE A 52 -5.70 -8.33 -8.81
C PHE A 52 -6.64 -7.40 -8.05
N GLY A 53 -6.11 -6.31 -7.52
CA GLY A 53 -6.87 -5.34 -6.76
C GLY A 53 -6.59 -3.93 -7.26
N ALA A 54 -7.60 -3.08 -7.18
CA ALA A 54 -7.45 -1.66 -7.41
C ALA A 54 -8.15 -0.92 -6.26
N ALA A 55 -7.43 -0.03 -5.59
CA ALA A 55 -7.94 0.81 -4.53
C ALA A 55 -7.72 2.30 -4.87
N LEU A 56 -8.78 3.07 -4.79
CA LEU A 56 -8.80 4.52 -4.90
C LEU A 56 -8.88 5.13 -3.52
N SER A 57 -7.91 5.97 -3.20
CA SER A 57 -7.91 6.75 -1.97
C SER A 57 -8.06 8.24 -2.27
N THR A 58 -8.95 8.93 -1.56
CA THR A 58 -9.12 10.37 -1.68
C THR A 58 -8.94 11.05 -0.33
N TYR A 59 -8.04 12.03 -0.30
CA TYR A 59 -7.71 12.80 0.89
C TYR A 59 -8.61 14.03 0.96
N THR A 60 -9.27 14.21 2.10
CA THR A 60 -10.18 15.32 2.37
C THR A 60 -9.54 16.35 3.30
N LYS A 61 -10.26 17.43 3.60
CA LYS A 61 -9.81 18.46 4.54
C LYS A 61 -9.49 17.84 5.90
N LYS A 62 -8.56 18.45 6.64
CA LYS A 62 -8.05 17.95 7.94
C LYS A 62 -7.25 16.64 7.89
N GLY A 63 -6.90 16.15 6.68
CA GLY A 63 -6.08 14.95 6.51
C GLY A 63 -6.82 13.63 6.71
N ASN A 64 -8.16 13.64 6.68
CA ASN A 64 -8.97 12.42 6.63
C ASN A 64 -8.87 11.78 5.25
N LYS A 65 -8.96 10.45 5.18
CA LYS A 65 -8.78 9.68 3.95
C LYS A 65 -9.96 8.74 3.75
N TRP A 66 -10.63 8.86 2.61
CA TRP A 66 -11.53 7.81 2.13
C TRP A 66 -10.72 6.82 1.30
N VAL A 67 -10.99 5.54 1.45
CA VAL A 67 -10.40 4.46 0.66
C VAL A 67 -11.54 3.60 0.15
N PHE A 68 -11.57 3.40 -1.16
CA PHE A 68 -12.53 2.53 -1.83
C PHE A 68 -11.73 1.61 -2.74
N GLY A 69 -11.94 0.32 -2.68
CA GLY A 69 -11.20 -0.62 -3.50
C GLY A 69 -12.01 -1.83 -3.86
N GLY A 70 -11.55 -2.53 -4.88
CA GLY A 70 -12.07 -3.81 -5.30
C GLY A 70 -10.90 -4.75 -5.51
N GLU A 71 -10.99 -5.94 -4.94
CA GLU A 71 -10.03 -7.02 -5.14
C GLU A 71 -10.74 -8.19 -5.82
N TYR A 72 -10.16 -8.65 -6.92
CA TYR A 72 -10.48 -9.88 -7.61
C TYR A 72 -9.42 -10.92 -7.30
N LEU A 73 -9.81 -12.02 -6.66
CA LEU A 73 -8.93 -13.13 -6.34
C LEU A 73 -9.40 -14.35 -7.11
N LEU A 74 -8.51 -14.95 -7.90
CA LEU A 74 -8.72 -16.23 -8.56
C LEU A 74 -7.74 -17.24 -7.94
N LYS A 75 -8.25 -18.19 -7.16
CA LYS A 75 -7.45 -19.24 -6.52
C LYS A 75 -7.81 -20.61 -7.09
N ASN A 76 -6.82 -21.42 -7.43
CA ASN A 76 -7.03 -22.76 -7.96
C ASN A 76 -6.75 -23.78 -6.86
N ASN A 77 -7.79 -24.23 -6.14
CA ASN A 77 -7.60 -25.24 -5.10
C ASN A 77 -7.51 -26.65 -5.72
N PRO A 78 -6.49 -27.45 -5.38
CA PRO A 78 -6.37 -28.83 -5.86
C PRO A 78 -7.42 -29.71 -5.15
N TYR A 79 -8.22 -30.46 -5.93
CA TYR A 79 -9.17 -31.45 -5.40
C TYR A 79 -9.15 -32.74 -6.21
N LYS A 80 -8.60 -33.82 -5.63
CA LYS A 80 -8.30 -35.07 -6.36
C LYS A 80 -7.42 -34.77 -7.59
N ASP A 81 -7.71 -35.37 -8.75
CA ASP A 81 -6.99 -35.13 -10.01
C ASP A 81 -7.47 -33.87 -10.78
N THR A 82 -8.41 -33.10 -10.21
CA THR A 82 -9.02 -31.93 -10.88
C THR A 82 -8.82 -30.67 -10.05
N LYS A 83 -8.70 -29.51 -10.71
CA LYS A 83 -8.50 -28.21 -10.06
C LYS A 83 -9.81 -27.44 -10.10
N ILE A 84 -10.21 -26.89 -8.95
CA ILE A 84 -11.44 -26.10 -8.85
C ILE A 84 -11.04 -24.61 -8.81
N PRO A 85 -11.37 -23.83 -9.87
CA PRO A 85 -11.14 -22.40 -9.86
C PRO A 85 -12.17 -21.71 -8.96
N VAL A 86 -11.69 -20.99 -7.95
CA VAL A 86 -12.52 -20.18 -7.06
C VAL A 86 -12.21 -18.71 -7.34
N ALA A 87 -13.19 -18.01 -7.90
CA ALA A 87 -13.15 -16.57 -8.07
C ALA A 87 -13.85 -15.89 -6.89
N GLN A 88 -13.19 -14.92 -6.28
CA GLN A 88 -13.71 -14.11 -5.19
C GLN A 88 -13.60 -12.64 -5.57
N PHE A 89 -14.73 -11.94 -5.53
CA PHE A 89 -14.80 -10.49 -5.68
C PHE A 89 -15.00 -9.89 -4.29
N THR A 90 -14.10 -9.01 -3.89
CA THR A 90 -14.14 -8.32 -2.60
C THR A 90 -14.22 -6.83 -2.88
N ALA A 91 -15.17 -6.14 -2.28
CA ALA A 91 -15.22 -4.69 -2.29
C ALA A 91 -14.81 -4.18 -0.90
N GLU A 92 -13.86 -3.24 -0.86
CA GLU A 92 -13.41 -2.58 0.35
C GLU A 92 -13.84 -1.10 0.34
N GLY A 93 -14.28 -0.62 1.49
CA GLY A 93 -14.70 0.77 1.68
C GLY A 93 -14.41 1.17 3.11
N GLY A 94 -13.54 2.15 3.28
CA GLY A 94 -13.05 2.57 4.59
C GLY A 94 -12.89 4.08 4.68
N TYR A 95 -13.21 4.61 5.86
CA TYR A 95 -12.95 6.00 6.20
C TYR A 95 -11.96 6.08 7.35
N TYR A 96 -10.80 6.68 7.08
CA TYR A 96 -9.79 6.92 8.09
C TYR A 96 -10.03 8.30 8.71
N PHE A 97 -10.50 8.28 9.95
CA PHE A 97 -10.61 9.46 10.80
C PHE A 97 -9.31 9.67 11.58
N LYS A 98 -8.68 10.82 11.39
CA LYS A 98 -7.36 11.09 11.99
C LYS A 98 -7.51 11.73 13.37
N ILE A 99 -7.25 10.97 14.42
CA ILE A 99 -7.40 11.41 15.82
C ILE A 99 -6.18 12.21 16.32
N LEU A 100 -4.96 11.82 15.93
CA LEU A 100 -3.70 12.39 16.45
C LEU A 100 -3.09 13.50 15.58
N SER A 101 -3.85 14.09 14.66
CA SER A 101 -3.33 15.17 13.79
C SER A 101 -3.59 16.53 14.43
N ASP A 102 -2.63 17.45 14.30
CA ASP A 102 -2.83 18.85 14.68
C ASP A 102 -4.09 19.41 14.00
N ALA A 103 -5.06 19.84 14.83
CA ALA A 103 -6.33 20.41 14.38
C ALA A 103 -6.15 21.73 13.63
N ARG A 104 -5.01 22.41 13.82
CA ARG A 104 -4.64 23.65 13.11
C ARG A 104 -4.00 23.41 11.74
N LYS A 105 -3.93 22.16 11.27
CA LYS A 105 -3.54 21.86 9.89
C LYS A 105 -4.65 22.25 8.91
N ILE A 106 -4.78 23.57 8.72
CA ILE A 106 -5.63 24.22 7.73
C ILE A 106 -4.69 24.51 6.55
N VAL A 107 -4.85 23.75 5.47
CA VAL A 107 -4.44 24.20 4.13
C VAL A 107 -5.65 24.88 3.52
#